data_AF-A0A2A6R870-F1
#
_entry.id   AF-A0A2A6R870-F1
#
_cell.length_a   1.000
_cell.length_b   1.000
_cell.length_c   1.000
_cell.angle_alpha   90.00
_cell.angle_beta   90.00
_cell.angle_gamma   90.00
#
_symmetry.space_group_name_H-M   'P 1'
#
loop_
_entity.id
_entity.type
_entity.pdbx_description
1 polymer ?
#
loop_
_entity_poly.entity_id
_entity_poly.type
_entity_poly.pdbx_seq_one_letter_code
_entity_poly.pdbx_strand_id
1 'polypeptide(L)'
;MKNKYLVCAALLALGSCQTPAPQSIADSQRPPSNAVRREYVDALRGTIKPGNFIKAEISSVVLLNPKKQIYAYCTRTTERSNPNWSYIGLGLQHDMILHLRKNDYRCHDKRLRYYDFPELRYMKY
;
A
#
# COMPACT_ATOMS: atom_id res chain seq x y z
N MET A 1 55.20 33.31 14.27
CA MET A 1 54.68 31.93 14.42
C MET A 1 53.25 32.06 14.94
N LYS A 2 52.18 31.40 14.49
CA LYS A 2 51.97 30.28 13.56
C LYS A 2 50.49 30.41 13.11
N ASN A 3 50.24 30.32 11.80
CA ASN A 3 48.91 30.47 11.19
C ASN A 3 48.02 29.25 11.46
N LYS A 4 46.74 29.54 11.72
CA LYS A 4 45.52 28.92 11.17
C LYS A 4 45.54 27.42 10.88
N TYR A 5 44.89 26.62 11.72
CA TYR A 5 44.13 25.42 11.28
C TYR A 5 42.95 25.19 12.24
N LEU A 6 41.80 25.75 11.88
CA LEU A 6 40.52 25.43 12.50
C LEU A 6 39.80 24.52 11.50
N VAL A 7 40.01 23.20 11.64
CA VAL A 7 39.34 22.19 10.81
C VAL A 7 38.12 21.71 11.58
N CYS A 8 37.00 22.39 11.38
CA CYS A 8 35.68 21.88 11.72
C CYS A 8 35.35 20.72 10.77
N ALA A 9 35.58 19.48 11.20
CA ALA A 9 35.04 18.30 10.54
C ALA A 9 33.53 18.23 10.84
N ALA A 10 32.73 18.85 9.98
CA ALA A 10 31.28 18.69 9.99
C ALA A 10 30.95 17.23 9.60
N LEU A 11 30.45 16.46 10.55
CA LEU A 11 29.87 15.14 10.32
C LEU A 11 28.68 15.29 9.36
N LEU A 12 28.83 14.79 8.14
CA LEU A 12 27.72 14.55 7.22
C LEU A 12 26.95 13.31 7.71
N ALA A 13 26.06 13.51 8.67
CA ALA A 13 24.97 12.57 8.93
C ALA A 13 23.99 12.65 7.74
N LEU A 14 24.28 11.91 6.67
CA LEU A 14 23.28 11.57 5.65
C LEU A 14 22.29 10.55 6.21
N GLY A 15 21.57 10.95 7.27
CA GLY A 15 20.31 10.33 7.61
C GLY A 15 19.35 10.71 6.50
N SER A 16 18.91 9.73 5.72
CA SER A 16 17.80 9.88 4.80
C SER A 16 16.57 10.34 5.60
N CYS A 17 16.34 11.65 5.65
CA CYS A 17 15.12 12.25 6.17
C CYS A 17 13.98 11.86 5.22
N GLN A 18 13.43 10.66 5.41
CA GLN A 18 12.07 10.41 4.98
C GLN A 18 11.19 11.29 5.86
N THR A 19 10.82 12.46 5.37
CA THR A 19 9.86 13.33 6.04
C THR A 19 8.63 12.47 6.35
N PRO A 20 8.26 12.28 7.64
CA PRO A 20 7.05 11.55 7.97
C PRO A 20 5.90 12.16 7.19
N ALA A 21 4.96 11.34 6.69
CA ALA A 21 3.75 11.93 6.11
C ALA A 21 3.14 12.91 7.11
N PRO A 22 2.62 14.06 6.66
CA PRO A 22 1.87 14.96 7.53
C PRO A 22 0.83 14.15 8.30
N GLN A 23 0.74 14.34 9.61
CA GLN A 23 -0.20 13.59 10.47
C GLN A 23 -1.63 13.68 9.93
N SER A 24 -2.02 14.82 9.34
CA SER A 24 -3.30 14.99 8.65
C SER A 24 -3.56 13.98 7.53
N ILE A 25 -2.53 13.56 6.78
CA ILE A 25 -2.65 12.53 5.74
C ILE A 25 -2.75 11.15 6.39
N ALA A 26 -1.94 10.86 7.41
CA ALA A 26 -1.99 9.59 8.14
C ALA A 26 -3.34 9.36 8.86
N ASP A 27 -3.94 10.43 9.39
CA ASP A 27 -5.23 10.40 10.09
C ASP A 27 -6.41 10.33 9.11
N SER A 28 -6.22 10.79 7.87
CA SER A 28 -7.22 10.65 6.80
C SER A 28 -7.30 9.23 6.22
N GLN A 29 -6.32 8.37 6.54
CA GLN A 29 -6.28 7.00 6.08
C GLN A 29 -7.40 6.19 6.72
N ARG A 30 -8.46 5.98 5.94
CA ARG A 30 -9.56 5.08 6.28
C ARG A 30 -9.49 3.84 5.41
N PRO A 31 -9.92 2.67 5.93
CA PRO A 31 -10.12 1.51 5.08
C PRO A 31 -11.15 1.83 3.97
N PRO A 32 -11.09 1.14 2.83
CA PRO A 32 -12.12 1.24 1.81
C PRO A 32 -13.51 0.91 2.36
N SER A 33 -14.53 1.51 1.77
CA SER A 33 -15.93 1.20 2.09
C SER A 33 -16.28 -0.23 1.70
N ASN A 34 -17.35 -0.78 2.27
CA ASN A 34 -17.82 -2.13 1.94
C ASN A 34 -18.23 -2.29 0.47
N ALA A 35 -18.64 -1.21 -0.21
CA ALA A 35 -18.91 -1.24 -1.65
C ALA A 35 -17.62 -1.47 -2.44
N VAL A 36 -16.60 -0.64 -2.19
CA VAL A 36 -15.28 -0.76 -2.83
C VAL A 36 -14.63 -2.11 -2.52
N ARG A 37 -14.73 -2.61 -1.28
CA ARG A 37 -14.21 -3.92 -0.89
C ARG A 37 -14.85 -5.06 -1.70
N ARG A 38 -16.15 -4.99 -1.98
CA ARG A 38 -16.86 -5.99 -2.79
C ARG A 38 -16.44 -5.93 -4.26
N GLU A 39 -16.43 -4.75 -4.85
CA GLU A 39 -15.96 -4.56 -6.23
C GLU A 39 -14.50 -5.00 -6.40
N TYR A 40 -13.65 -4.73 -5.41
CA TYR A 40 -12.27 -5.20 -5.38
C TYR A 40 -12.21 -6.74 -5.40
N VAL A 41 -13.05 -7.42 -4.62
CA VAL A 41 -13.09 -8.90 -4.62
C VAL A 41 -13.63 -9.44 -5.94
N ASP A 42 -14.67 -8.83 -6.49
CA ASP A 42 -15.25 -9.24 -7.77
C ASP A 42 -14.25 -9.03 -8.93
N ALA A 43 -13.51 -7.92 -8.91
CA ALA A 43 -12.39 -7.62 -9.80
C ALA A 43 -11.28 -8.69 -9.77
N LEU A 44 -11.01 -9.24 -8.58
CA LEU A 44 -10.00 -10.26 -8.39
C LEU A 44 -10.50 -11.67 -8.71
N ARG A 45 -11.83 -11.89 -8.69
CA ARG A 45 -12.42 -13.18 -9.02
C ARG A 45 -12.07 -13.55 -10.46
N GLY A 46 -11.48 -14.73 -10.64
CA GLY A 46 -10.99 -15.21 -11.94
C GLY A 46 -9.63 -14.63 -12.37
N THR A 47 -9.16 -13.53 -11.78
CA THR A 47 -7.83 -12.95 -12.09
C THR A 47 -6.72 -13.52 -11.20
N ILE A 48 -7.05 -13.84 -9.95
CA ILE A 48 -6.15 -14.54 -9.04
C ILE A 48 -6.77 -15.87 -8.61
N LYS A 49 -5.91 -16.84 -8.26
CA LYS A 49 -6.38 -18.11 -7.69
C LYS A 49 -6.97 -17.83 -6.30
N PRO A 50 -8.29 -18.02 -6.10
CA PRO A 50 -8.89 -18.05 -4.77
C PRO A 50 -8.34 -19.27 -4.01
N GLY A 51 -8.24 -19.14 -2.69
CA GLY A 51 -8.01 -20.29 -1.83
C GLY A 51 -6.54 -20.63 -1.60
N ASN A 52 -5.95 -19.91 -0.66
CA ASN A 52 -5.12 -20.43 0.43
C ASN A 52 -4.54 -19.29 1.30
N PHE A 53 -5.14 -18.10 1.22
CA PHE A 53 -4.69 -16.99 2.01
C PHE A 53 -4.93 -17.27 3.50
N ILE A 54 -3.85 -17.31 4.27
CA ILE A 54 -3.92 -17.37 5.73
C ILE A 54 -4.26 -15.97 6.27
N LYS A 55 -3.65 -14.95 5.65
CA LYS A 55 -3.91 -13.55 5.94
C LYS A 55 -4.20 -12.82 4.65
N ALA A 56 -5.14 -11.89 4.70
CA ALA A 56 -5.41 -10.93 3.65
C ALA A 56 -5.72 -9.60 4.30
N GLU A 57 -5.04 -8.55 3.88
CA GLU A 57 -5.23 -7.21 4.41
C GLU A 57 -5.28 -6.21 3.25
N ILE A 58 -6.06 -5.14 3.42
CA ILE A 58 -6.22 -4.06 2.45
C ILE A 58 -5.72 -2.74 3.05
N SER A 59 -5.01 -1.96 2.25
CA SER A 59 -4.50 -0.66 2.66
C SER A 59 -5.63 0.35 2.79
N SER A 60 -5.34 1.44 3.50
CA SER A 60 -6.04 2.70 3.31
C SER A 60 -6.01 3.17 1.85
N VAL A 61 -6.98 4.01 1.50
CA VAL A 61 -7.04 4.58 0.15
C VAL A 61 -5.89 5.56 -0.09
N VAL A 62 -5.26 5.45 -1.25
CA VAL A 62 -4.37 6.49 -1.78
C VAL A 62 -5.06 7.16 -2.95
N LEU A 63 -5.28 8.46 -2.86
CA LEU A 63 -5.74 9.26 -4.00
C LEU A 63 -4.57 9.40 -5.00
N LEU A 64 -4.66 8.71 -6.14
CA LEU A 64 -3.69 8.87 -7.22
C LEU A 64 -3.96 10.15 -8.01
N ASN A 65 -5.24 10.42 -8.29
CA ASN A 65 -5.65 11.65 -8.97
C ASN A 65 -7.04 12.09 -8.48
N PRO A 66 -7.12 13.04 -7.54
CA PRO A 66 -8.39 13.52 -7.01
C PRO A 66 -9.31 14.10 -8.08
N LYS A 67 -8.77 14.83 -9.07
CA LYS A 67 -9.57 15.46 -10.13
C LYS A 67 -10.25 14.43 -11.02
N LYS A 68 -9.59 13.30 -11.25
CA LYS A 68 -10.10 12.19 -12.06
C LYS A 68 -10.78 11.11 -11.23
N GLN A 69 -10.87 11.29 -9.91
CA GLN A 69 -11.38 10.29 -8.96
C GLN A 69 -10.69 8.93 -9.11
N ILE A 70 -9.37 8.94 -9.30
CA ILE A 70 -8.56 7.73 -9.37
C ILE A 70 -8.02 7.41 -7.98
N TYR A 71 -8.43 6.28 -7.46
CA TYR A 71 -8.05 5.75 -6.16
C TYR A 71 -7.15 4.53 -6.35
N ALA A 72 -6.21 4.33 -5.44
CA ALA A 72 -5.41 3.13 -5.36
C ALA A 72 -5.55 2.45 -4.01
N TYR A 73 -5.61 1.13 -4.06
CA TYR A 73 -5.64 0.25 -2.91
C TYR A 73 -4.58 -0.83 -3.09
N CYS A 74 -3.91 -1.15 -2.01
CA CYS A 74 -2.96 -2.24 -1.94
C CYS A 74 -3.55 -3.36 -1.11
N THR A 75 -3.43 -4.59 -1.57
CA THR A 75 -3.65 -5.75 -0.71
C THR A 75 -2.35 -6.47 -0.45
N ARG A 76 -2.22 -7.02 0.76
CA ARG A 76 -1.14 -7.93 1.10
C ARG A 76 -1.74 -9.25 1.58
N THR A 77 -1.20 -10.35 1.07
CA THR A 77 -1.67 -11.70 1.37
C THR A 77 -0.50 -12.60 1.74
N THR A 78 -0.76 -13.60 2.56
CA THR A 78 0.16 -14.73 2.80
C THR A 78 -0.56 -16.04 2.50
N GLU A 79 0.16 -17.02 1.97
CA GLU A 79 -0.39 -18.34 1.67
C GLU A 79 0.19 -19.40 2.61
N ARG A 80 -0.51 -20.52 2.79
CA ARG A 80 0.04 -21.64 3.59
C ARG A 80 1.35 -22.18 3.02
N SER A 81 1.47 -22.23 1.69
CA SER A 81 2.67 -22.64 0.96
C SER A 81 3.80 -21.61 1.03
N ASN A 82 3.50 -20.34 1.29
CA ASN A 82 4.47 -19.26 1.32
C ASN A 82 4.06 -18.19 2.35
N PRO A 83 4.73 -18.15 3.52
CA PRO A 83 4.39 -17.21 4.58
C PRO A 83 4.80 -15.76 4.28
N ASN A 84 5.53 -15.51 3.19
CA ASN A 84 5.95 -14.16 2.82
C ASN A 84 4.77 -13.35 2.28
N TRP A 85 4.77 -12.05 2.60
CA TRP A 85 3.77 -11.12 2.08
C TRP A 85 3.91 -10.96 0.56
N SER A 86 2.84 -11.29 -0.15
CA SER A 86 2.65 -10.93 -1.55
C SER A 86 1.75 -9.70 -1.62
N TYR A 87 2.07 -8.77 -2.53
CA TYR A 87 1.35 -7.51 -2.66
C TYR A 87 0.60 -7.44 -3.99
N ILE A 88 -0.58 -6.83 -3.99
CA ILE A 88 -1.36 -6.56 -5.19
C ILE A 88 -1.82 -5.11 -5.15
N GLY A 89 -1.40 -4.32 -6.13
CA GLY A 89 -1.90 -2.95 -6.33
C GLY A 89 -3.12 -2.96 -7.24
N LEU A 90 -4.17 -2.25 -6.84
CA LEU A 90 -5.36 -1.98 -7.64
C LEU A 90 -5.52 -0.47 -7.82
N GLY A 91 -5.71 -0.04 -9.07
CA GLY A 91 -6.21 1.30 -9.38
C GLY A 91 -7.68 1.24 -9.78
N LEU A 92 -8.50 2.07 -9.16
CA LEU A 92 -9.93 2.21 -9.43
C LEU A 92 -10.26 3.62 -9.90
N GLN A 93 -11.19 3.74 -10.83
CA GLN A 93 -11.79 4.99 -11.27
C GLN A 93 -13.28 4.77 -11.57
N HIS A 94 -14.17 5.44 -10.82
CA HIS A 94 -15.62 5.22 -10.93
C HIS A 94 -15.98 3.72 -10.99
N ASP A 95 -15.48 2.96 -10.01
CA ASP A 95 -15.74 1.51 -9.87
C ASP A 95 -15.17 0.63 -11.01
N MET A 96 -14.47 1.23 -11.98
CA MET A 96 -13.72 0.52 -13.00
C MET A 96 -12.27 0.30 -12.59
N ILE A 97 -11.80 -0.93 -12.77
CA ILE A 97 -10.38 -1.29 -12.60
C ILE A 97 -9.57 -0.65 -13.74
N LEU A 98 -8.68 0.26 -13.40
CA LEU A 98 -7.70 0.79 -14.34
C LEU A 98 -6.47 -0.12 -14.48
N HIS A 99 -6.04 -0.72 -13.37
CA HIS A 99 -4.92 -1.65 -13.38
C HIS A 99 -4.95 -2.56 -12.15
N LEU A 100 -4.45 -3.78 -12.35
CA LEU A 100 -4.16 -4.75 -11.30
C LEU A 100 -2.72 -5.23 -11.47
N ARG A 101 -1.88 -5.04 -10.45
CA ARG A 101 -0.45 -5.36 -10.53
C ARG A 101 0.01 -6.17 -9.33
N LYS A 102 0.56 -7.36 -9.59
CA LYS A 102 1.26 -8.16 -8.60
C LYS A 102 2.61 -7.49 -8.25
N ASN A 103 2.96 -7.51 -6.97
CA ASN A 103 4.17 -6.89 -6.40
C ASN A 103 4.32 -5.41 -6.78
N ASP A 104 3.23 -4.65 -6.71
CA ASP A 104 3.30 -3.22 -6.94
C ASP A 104 4.16 -2.54 -5.87
N TYR A 105 5.27 -1.92 -6.29
CA TYR A 105 6.24 -1.30 -5.38
C TYR A 105 5.60 -0.24 -4.47
N ARG A 106 4.51 0.41 -4.92
CA ARG A 106 3.78 1.42 -4.14
C ARG A 106 3.15 0.82 -2.88
N CYS A 107 2.85 -0.48 -2.89
CA CYS A 107 2.29 -1.18 -1.74
C CYS A 107 3.31 -1.45 -0.63
N HIS A 108 4.61 -1.24 -0.88
CA HIS A 108 5.64 -1.31 0.14
C HIS A 108 5.83 0.01 0.90
N ASP A 109 5.05 1.07 0.58
CA ASP A 109 5.11 2.33 1.31
C ASP A 109 4.70 2.11 2.77
N LYS A 110 5.65 2.38 3.69
CA LYS A 110 5.49 2.17 5.13
C LYS A 110 4.41 3.05 5.75
N ARG A 111 3.97 4.09 5.04
CA ARG A 111 2.92 5.00 5.49
C ARG A 111 1.53 4.39 5.30
N LEU A 112 1.39 3.32 4.53
CA LEU A 112 0.11 2.64 4.33
C LEU A 112 -0.29 1.87 5.58
N ARG A 113 -1.46 2.19 6.12
CA ARG A 113 -2.11 1.37 7.14
C ARG A 113 -2.86 0.24 6.45
N TYR A 114 -2.67 -0.97 6.97
CA TYR A 114 -3.34 -2.17 6.48
C TYR A 114 -4.40 -2.63 7.50
N TYR A 115 -5.54 -3.06 6.98
CA TYR A 115 -6.71 -3.49 7.74
C TYR A 115 -7.13 -4.87 7.28
N ASP A 116 -7.73 -5.66 8.18
CA ASP A 116 -8.18 -7.02 7.86
C ASP A 116 -9.14 -7.03 6.65
N PHE A 117 -8.91 -7.98 5.75
CA PHE A 117 -9.67 -8.13 4.51
C PHE A 117 -10.24 -9.55 4.36
N PRO A 118 -11.18 -9.96 5.24
CA PRO A 118 -11.76 -11.29 5.24
C PRO A 118 -12.47 -11.65 3.93
N GLU A 119 -13.05 -10.68 3.23
CA GLU A 119 -13.76 -10.90 1.96
C GLU A 119 -12.84 -11.49 0.90
N LEU A 120 -11.57 -11.05 0.86
CA LEU A 120 -10.58 -11.63 -0.04
C LEU A 120 -10.08 -12.99 0.47
N ARG A 121 -9.90 -13.15 1.78
CA ARG A 121 -9.47 -14.41 2.41
C ARG A 121 -10.46 -15.55 2.17
N TYR A 122 -11.76 -15.23 2.20
CA TYR A 122 -12.86 -16.19 2.01
C TYR A 122 -13.47 -16.12 0.61
N MET A 123 -12.81 -15.46 -0.34
CA MET A 123 -13.27 -15.37 -1.72
C MET A 123 -13.43 -16.77 -2.31
N LYS A 124 -14.63 -17.05 -2.83
CA LYS A 124 -14.95 -18.28 -3.55
C LYS A 124 -14.83 -18.03 -5.06
N TYR A 125 -14.62 -19.13 -5.79
CA TYR A 125 -14.80 -19.15 -7.24
C TYR A 125 -16.25 -18.83 -7.61
#